data_AF-H9MBA6-F1
#
_entry.id   AF-H9MBA6-F1
#
_cell.length_a   1.000
_cell.length_b   1.000
_cell.length_c   1.000
_cell.angle_alpha   90.00
_cell.angle_beta   90.00
_cell.angle_gamma   90.00
#
_symmetry.space_group_name_H-M   'P 1'
#
loop_
_entity.id
_entity.type
_entity.pdbx_description
1 polymer ?
#
loop_
_entity_poly.entity_id
_entity_poly.type
_entity_poly.pdbx_seq_one_letter_code
_entity_poly.pdbx_strand_id
1 'polypeptide(L)'
;VREIVVIWNKGQPPNPNDFDSSVPVRIRVEKKNSLNNRFNADPLIKTRAVLELDDDIMMTCNDVERGFKAWREHPDRLVGFYPRLIDGSPLKYRDEKYARTRKGYNMILTGAAFMDSQSAFQKYFSDEAKEGRDIVDKYFNCEDILM
;
A
#
# COMPACT_ATOMS: atom_id res chain seq x y z
N VAL A 1 -13.13 10.82 0.82
CA VAL A 1 -11.92 10.65 -0.02
C VAL A 1 -11.62 11.99 -0.69
N ARG A 2 -10.34 12.41 -0.81
CA ARG A 2 -9.98 13.70 -1.44
C ARG A 2 -9.70 13.57 -2.94
N GLU A 3 -8.94 12.55 -3.31
CA GLU A 3 -8.57 12.22 -4.69
C GLU A 3 -8.30 10.71 -4.78
N ILE A 4 -8.29 10.18 -6.00
CA ILE A 4 -7.80 8.84 -6.33
C ILE A 4 -6.61 9.01 -7.27
N VAL A 5 -5.50 8.34 -6.95
CA VAL A 5 -4.30 8.32 -7.80
C VAL A 5 -4.13 6.91 -8.35
N VAL A 6 -4.29 6.75 -9.65
CA VAL A 6 -4.07 5.47 -10.35
C VAL A 6 -2.61 5.42 -10.80
N ILE A 7 -1.87 4.45 -10.27
CA ILE A 7 -0.46 4.22 -10.63
C ILE A 7 -0.41 3.35 -11.87
N TRP A 8 -0.19 3.98 -13.02
CA TRP A 8 -0.24 3.31 -14.30
C TRP A 8 1.14 2.76 -14.68
N ASN A 9 1.33 1.47 -14.40
CA ASN A 9 2.62 0.80 -14.50
C ASN A 9 3.01 0.33 -15.92
N LYS A 10 2.02 0.02 -16.78
CA LYS A 10 2.27 -0.54 -18.11
C LYS A 10 1.08 -0.35 -19.04
N GLY A 11 1.35 -0.20 -20.34
CA GLY A 11 0.33 -0.12 -21.38
C GLY A 11 -0.15 1.30 -21.64
N GLN A 12 -1.17 1.44 -22.48
CA GLN A 12 -1.77 2.74 -22.78
C GLN A 12 -2.61 3.22 -21.59
N PRO A 13 -2.32 4.39 -21.00
CA PRO A 13 -3.11 4.90 -19.89
C PRO A 13 -4.55 5.19 -20.33
N PRO A 14 -5.54 4.96 -19.45
CA PRO A 14 -6.91 5.33 -19.74
C PRO A 14 -7.05 6.85 -19.86
N ASN A 15 -8.16 7.32 -20.43
CA ASN A 15 -8.48 8.73 -20.35
C ASN A 15 -9.05 8.99 -18.94
N PRO A 16 -8.56 9.99 -18.18
CA PRO A 16 -9.15 10.34 -16.89
C PRO A 16 -10.66 10.62 -16.95
N ASN A 17 -11.17 11.04 -18.10
CA ASN A 17 -12.61 11.29 -18.32
C ASN A 17 -13.44 9.99 -18.47
N ASP A 18 -12.80 8.82 -18.58
CA ASP A 18 -13.50 7.53 -18.66
C ASP A 18 -13.98 7.04 -17.28
N PHE A 19 -13.52 7.66 -16.19
CA PHE A 19 -13.87 7.26 -14.83
C PHE A 19 -15.14 7.97 -14.34
N ASP A 20 -16.15 7.18 -13.95
CA ASP A 20 -17.30 7.67 -13.19
C ASP A 20 -16.94 7.73 -11.69
N SER A 21 -16.46 8.90 -11.25
CA SER A 21 -15.98 9.10 -9.88
C SER A 21 -16.52 10.40 -9.27
N SER A 22 -16.92 10.32 -8.01
CA SER A 22 -17.34 11.48 -7.21
C SER A 22 -16.19 12.36 -6.73
N VAL A 23 -14.94 11.91 -6.92
CA VAL A 23 -13.71 12.62 -6.55
C VAL A 23 -12.76 12.68 -7.74
N PRO A 24 -11.83 13.67 -7.79
CA PRO A 24 -10.83 13.73 -8.84
C PRO A 24 -10.03 12.43 -8.96
N VAL A 25 -9.91 11.92 -10.18
CA VAL A 25 -9.05 10.78 -10.51
C VAL A 25 -7.86 11.29 -11.31
N ARG A 26 -6.65 10.99 -10.85
CA ARG A 26 -5.41 11.33 -11.52
C ARG A 26 -4.65 10.07 -11.89
N ILE A 27 -4.19 10.00 -13.12
CA ILE A 27 -3.33 8.91 -13.58
C ILE A 27 -1.88 9.36 -13.47
N ARG A 28 -1.07 8.61 -12.71
CA ARG A 28 0.39 8.79 -12.66
C ARG A 28 1.03 7.69 -13.49
N VAL A 29 1.50 8.04 -14.68
CA VAL A 29 2.16 7.11 -15.60
C VAL A 29 3.62 6.94 -15.20
N GLU A 30 4.03 5.69 -15.00
CA GLU A 30 5.37 5.36 -14.56
C GLU A 30 6.25 4.89 -15.72
N LYS A 31 7.55 5.17 -15.64
CA LYS A 31 8.50 4.87 -16.72
C LYS A 31 8.81 3.38 -16.86
N LYS A 32 8.71 2.65 -15.75
CA LYS A 32 8.96 1.20 -15.66
C LYS A 32 7.81 0.55 -14.90
N ASN A 33 7.48 -0.68 -15.28
CA ASN A 33 6.58 -1.51 -14.49
C ASN A 33 7.32 -1.97 -13.22
N SER A 34 6.95 -1.45 -12.06
CA SER A 34 7.57 -1.77 -10.77
C SER A 34 6.58 -1.62 -9.62
N LEU A 35 6.61 -2.56 -8.68
CA LEU A 35 5.79 -2.49 -7.46
C LEU A 35 6.21 -1.33 -6.54
N ASN A 36 7.46 -0.88 -6.64
CA ASN A 36 7.96 0.26 -5.87
C ASN A 36 7.22 1.57 -6.20
N ASN A 37 6.64 1.69 -7.40
CA ASN A 37 6.12 2.95 -7.90
C ASN A 37 4.95 3.52 -7.09
N ARG A 38 4.17 2.66 -6.42
CA ARG A 38 3.02 3.09 -5.62
C ARG A 38 3.43 3.98 -4.45
N PHE A 39 4.62 3.75 -3.90
CA PHE A 39 5.18 4.50 -2.78
C PHE A 39 6.06 5.69 -3.19
N ASN A 40 6.13 6.04 -4.50
CA ASN A 40 6.90 7.21 -4.94
C ASN A 40 6.35 8.49 -4.27
N ALA A 41 7.27 9.35 -3.81
CA ALA A 41 6.91 10.65 -3.29
C ALA A 41 6.11 11.45 -4.34
N ASP A 42 4.92 11.91 -3.95
CA ASP A 42 4.03 12.66 -4.83
C ASP A 42 3.71 14.01 -4.20
N PRO A 43 4.26 15.12 -4.73
CA PRO A 43 4.00 16.44 -4.17
C PRO A 43 2.54 16.87 -4.32
N LEU A 44 1.73 16.19 -5.14
CA LEU A 44 0.31 16.48 -5.31
C LEU A 44 -0.56 15.83 -4.24
N ILE A 45 -0.08 14.76 -3.58
CA ILE A 45 -0.78 14.16 -2.43
C ILE A 45 -0.71 15.13 -1.25
N LYS A 46 -1.85 15.71 -0.90
CA LYS A 46 -1.96 16.68 0.21
C LYS A 46 -2.50 16.07 1.50
N THR A 47 -2.96 14.82 1.47
CA THR A 47 -3.45 14.12 2.66
C THR A 47 -2.32 13.40 3.36
N ARG A 48 -2.37 13.40 4.70
CA ARG A 48 -1.50 12.55 5.51
C ARG A 48 -1.85 11.08 5.32
N ALA A 49 -3.13 10.75 5.46
CA ALA A 49 -3.59 9.38 5.24
C ALA A 49 -3.66 9.09 3.73
N VAL A 50 -3.10 7.95 3.34
CA VAL A 50 -3.33 7.31 2.05
C VAL A 50 -3.84 5.91 2.31
N LEU A 51 -4.86 5.49 1.58
CA LEU A 51 -5.26 4.10 1.46
C LEU A 51 -4.56 3.53 0.22
N GLU A 52 -3.61 2.63 0.44
CA GLU A 52 -3.07 1.78 -0.60
C GLU A 52 -4.04 0.64 -0.85
N LEU A 53 -4.42 0.44 -2.12
CA LEU A 53 -5.41 -0.55 -2.53
C LEU A 53 -4.97 -1.22 -3.84
N ASP A 54 -4.96 -2.55 -3.85
CA ASP A 54 -4.71 -3.33 -5.07
C ASP A 54 -5.93 -3.26 -6.01
N ASP A 55 -5.70 -3.36 -7.32
CA ASP A 55 -6.70 -3.15 -8.36
C ASP A 55 -7.73 -4.29 -8.49
N ASP A 56 -7.49 -5.42 -7.83
CA ASP A 56 -8.39 -6.56 -7.73
C ASP A 56 -9.14 -6.63 -6.38
N ILE A 57 -8.98 -5.62 -5.51
CA ILE A 57 -9.60 -5.58 -4.19
C ILE A 57 -10.77 -4.59 -4.15
N MET A 58 -11.95 -5.12 -3.82
CA MET A 58 -13.14 -4.31 -3.53
C MET A 58 -13.36 -4.23 -2.02
N MET A 59 -13.56 -3.01 -1.52
CA MET A 59 -13.87 -2.73 -0.12
C MET A 59 -15.21 -2.03 0.01
N THR A 60 -15.96 -2.34 1.08
CA THR A 60 -17.19 -1.61 1.38
C THR A 60 -16.86 -0.21 1.92
N CYS A 61 -17.75 0.76 1.71
CA CYS A 61 -17.59 2.09 2.32
C CYS A 61 -17.43 2.02 3.85
N ASN A 62 -18.18 1.11 4.49
CA ASN A 62 -18.09 0.87 5.93
C ASN A 62 -16.70 0.39 6.36
N ASP A 63 -16.05 -0.48 5.61
CA ASP A 63 -14.71 -0.97 5.93
C ASP A 63 -13.65 0.11 5.73
N VAL A 64 -13.76 0.90 4.65
CA VAL A 64 -12.91 2.08 4.41
C VAL A 64 -13.05 3.07 5.57
N GLU A 65 -14.26 3.40 5.99
CA GLU A 65 -14.51 4.31 7.11
C GLU A 65 -13.97 3.79 8.45
N ARG A 66 -14.17 2.50 8.74
CA ARG A 66 -13.64 1.86 9.94
C ARG A 66 -12.11 1.83 9.96
N GLY A 67 -11.48 1.45 8.84
CA GLY A 67 -10.03 1.45 8.69
C GLY A 67 -9.44 2.85 8.85
N PHE A 68 -10.06 3.85 8.23
CA PHE A 68 -9.63 5.24 8.36
C PHE A 68 -9.78 5.75 9.80
N LYS A 69 -10.88 5.40 10.49
CA LYS A 69 -11.07 5.74 11.90
C LYS A 69 -9.96 5.13 12.77
N ALA A 70 -9.65 3.84 12.58
CA ALA A 70 -8.58 3.17 13.32
C ALA A 70 -7.20 3.78 13.02
N TRP A 71 -6.91 4.14 11.77
CA TRP A 71 -5.69 4.85 11.42
C TRP A 71 -5.60 6.23 12.09
N ARG A 72 -6.70 6.97 12.21
CA ARG A 72 -6.70 8.28 12.89
C ARG A 72 -6.37 8.18 14.38
N GLU A 73 -6.64 7.04 15.02
CA GLU A 73 -6.27 6.76 16.41
C GLU A 73 -4.78 6.37 16.55
N HIS A 74 -4.17 5.88 15.48
CA HIS A 74 -2.76 5.42 15.42
C HIS A 74 -2.06 5.84 14.11
N PRO A 75 -1.92 7.15 13.83
CA PRO A 75 -1.48 7.63 12.51
C PRO A 75 -0.01 7.34 12.20
N ASP A 76 0.78 6.97 13.21
CA ASP A 76 2.16 6.52 13.12
C ASP A 76 2.30 5.04 12.71
N ARG A 77 1.18 4.31 12.57
CA ARG A 77 1.15 2.89 12.24
C ARG A 77 0.47 2.64 10.90
N LEU A 78 0.85 1.53 10.28
CA LEU A 78 0.11 0.95 9.17
C LEU A 78 -1.12 0.23 9.72
N VAL A 79 -2.31 0.55 9.19
CA VAL A 79 -3.59 -0.04 9.57
C VAL A 79 -4.22 -0.67 8.33
N GLY A 80 -4.32 -2.00 8.28
CA GLY A 80 -4.84 -2.70 7.11
C GLY A 80 -5.57 -3.99 7.45
N PHE A 81 -6.00 -4.69 6.40
CA PHE A 81 -7.03 -5.74 6.50
C PHE A 81 -6.47 -7.16 6.34
N TYR A 82 -5.24 -7.30 5.84
CA TYR A 82 -4.61 -8.58 5.52
C TYR A 82 -3.39 -8.86 6.40
N PRO A 83 -3.57 -9.46 7.59
CA PRO A 83 -2.46 -9.78 8.47
C PRO A 83 -1.63 -10.95 7.95
N ARG A 84 -0.33 -10.91 8.24
CA ARG A 84 0.63 -12.01 8.08
C ARG A 84 1.45 -12.19 9.34
N LEU A 85 2.02 -13.38 9.49
CA LEU A 85 2.86 -13.71 10.63
C LEU A 85 4.17 -14.33 10.14
N ILE A 86 5.29 -13.74 10.52
CA ILE A 86 6.60 -14.38 10.43
C ILE A 86 6.98 -14.91 11.80
N ASP A 87 7.14 -16.23 11.93
CA ASP A 87 7.51 -16.90 13.17
C ASP A 87 8.47 -18.09 12.96
N GLY A 88 9.06 -18.58 14.06
CA GLY A 88 9.90 -19.77 14.08
C GLY A 88 11.41 -19.51 14.00
N SER A 89 12.18 -20.60 14.11
CA SER A 89 13.64 -20.62 13.91
C SER A 89 14.00 -21.87 13.09
N PRO A 90 14.34 -21.73 11.80
CA PRO A 90 14.41 -20.49 11.01
C PRO A 90 13.03 -19.83 10.82
N LEU A 91 13.02 -18.52 10.55
CA LEU A 91 11.81 -17.73 10.31
C LEU A 91 11.03 -18.26 9.09
N LYS A 92 9.70 -18.28 9.19
CA LYS A 92 8.79 -18.70 8.11
C LYS A 92 7.67 -17.67 7.95
N TYR A 93 7.42 -17.27 6.70
CA TYR A 93 6.26 -16.47 6.34
C TYR A 93 4.98 -17.32 6.39
N ARG A 94 3.94 -16.82 7.05
CA ARG A 94 2.67 -17.51 7.26
C ARG A 94 1.49 -16.65 6.81
N ASP A 95 0.51 -17.32 6.24
CA ASP A 95 -0.71 -16.71 5.73
C ASP A 95 -1.63 -16.15 6.83
N GLU A 96 -2.70 -15.51 6.38
CA GLU A 96 -3.72 -14.91 7.24
C GLU A 96 -4.39 -15.95 8.15
N LYS A 97 -4.69 -17.15 7.63
CA LYS A 97 -5.37 -18.20 8.40
C LYS A 97 -4.51 -18.60 9.60
N TYR A 98 -3.20 -18.76 9.39
CA TYR A 98 -2.26 -19.06 10.45
C TYR A 98 -2.16 -17.91 11.46
N ALA A 99 -1.99 -16.66 10.99
CA ALA A 99 -1.92 -15.48 11.85
C ALA A 99 -3.16 -15.34 12.76
N ARG A 100 -4.36 -15.49 12.18
CA ARG A 100 -5.63 -15.46 12.93
C ARG A 100 -5.76 -16.62 13.91
N THR A 101 -5.36 -17.83 13.52
CA THR A 101 -5.37 -19.00 14.41
C THR A 101 -4.45 -18.81 15.61
N ARG A 102 -3.29 -18.17 15.41
CA ARG A 102 -2.34 -17.83 16.47
C ARG A 102 -2.73 -16.59 17.27
N LYS A 103 -3.77 -15.87 16.87
CA LYS A 103 -4.18 -14.58 17.44
C LYS A 103 -3.01 -13.58 17.48
N GLY A 104 -2.16 -13.60 16.46
CA GLY A 104 -0.96 -12.77 16.38
C GLY A 104 -0.54 -12.52 14.94
N TYR A 105 -0.07 -11.31 14.69
CA TYR A 105 0.51 -10.89 13.41
C TYR A 105 1.64 -9.90 13.70
N ASN A 106 2.60 -9.81 12.79
CA ASN A 106 3.69 -8.84 12.84
C ASN A 106 3.90 -8.12 11.50
N MET A 107 2.97 -8.33 10.56
CA MET A 107 2.96 -7.71 9.24
C MET A 107 1.53 -7.50 8.77
N ILE A 108 1.33 -6.50 7.93
CA ILE A 108 0.07 -6.20 7.26
C ILE A 108 0.40 -5.92 5.80
N LEU A 109 -0.30 -6.57 4.88
CA LEU A 109 -0.06 -6.32 3.45
C LEU A 109 -0.56 -4.94 3.05
N THR A 110 0.21 -4.25 2.22
CA THR A 110 -0.11 -2.89 1.75
C THR A 110 -1.24 -2.85 0.73
N GLY A 111 -1.67 -4.00 0.20
CA GLY A 111 -2.74 -4.10 -0.79
C GLY A 111 -4.13 -3.66 -0.31
N ALA A 112 -4.34 -3.52 1.00
CA ALA A 112 -5.44 -2.74 1.56
C ALA A 112 -5.01 -2.21 2.93
N ALA A 113 -4.37 -1.04 2.93
CA ALA A 113 -3.80 -0.46 4.14
C ALA A 113 -3.80 1.07 4.13
N PHE A 114 -4.19 1.65 5.26
CA PHE A 114 -3.98 3.05 5.58
C PHE A 114 -2.58 3.26 6.16
N MET A 115 -1.91 4.31 5.67
CA MET A 115 -0.59 4.73 6.16
C MET A 115 -0.40 6.25 6.06
N ASP A 116 0.58 6.78 6.78
CA ASP A 116 0.99 8.19 6.67
C ASP A 116 1.93 8.35 5.46
N SER A 117 1.45 9.01 4.41
CA SER A 117 2.15 9.16 3.13
C SER A 117 3.49 9.86 3.25
N GLN A 118 3.64 10.81 4.17
CA GLN A 118 4.89 11.55 4.33
C GLN A 118 5.95 10.64 4.93
N SER A 119 5.64 9.98 6.04
CA SER A 119 6.61 9.16 6.73
C SER A 119 6.85 7.81 6.05
N ALA A 120 5.80 7.13 5.57
CA ALA A 120 5.91 5.81 4.94
C ALA A 120 6.68 5.90 3.62
N PHE A 121 6.32 6.84 2.73
CA PHE A 121 6.94 6.93 1.40
C PHE A 121 8.39 7.42 1.50
N GLN A 122 8.68 8.36 2.41
CA GLN A 122 10.06 8.80 2.66
C GLN A 122 10.95 7.68 3.18
N LYS A 123 10.46 6.87 4.12
CA LYS A 123 11.21 5.70 4.63
C LYS A 123 11.38 4.65 3.53
N TYR A 124 10.32 4.35 2.79
CA TYR A 124 10.37 3.36 1.71
C TYR A 124 11.38 3.74 0.63
N PHE A 125 11.53 5.04 0.32
CA PHE A 125 12.49 5.57 -0.65
C PHE A 125 13.81 6.07 -0.07
N SER A 126 14.08 5.82 1.21
CA SER A 126 15.34 6.22 1.84
C SER A 126 16.53 5.41 1.30
N ASP A 127 17.75 5.86 1.61
CA ASP A 127 18.96 5.14 1.19
C ASP A 127 19.07 3.78 1.91
N GLU A 128 18.60 3.68 3.16
CA GLU A 128 18.60 2.43 3.93
C GLU A 128 17.72 1.35 3.31
N ALA A 129 16.60 1.74 2.68
CA ALA A 129 15.68 0.80 2.02
C ALA A 129 16.08 0.45 0.58
N LYS A 130 17.18 1.00 0.05
CA LYS A 130 17.56 0.85 -1.37
C LYS A 130 17.77 -0.62 -1.77
N GLU A 131 18.52 -1.38 -0.98
CA GLU A 131 18.75 -2.81 -1.27
C GLU A 131 17.44 -3.60 -1.26
N GLY A 132 16.52 -3.24 -0.36
CA GLY A 132 15.17 -3.78 -0.33
C GLY A 132 14.41 -3.50 -1.62
N ARG A 133 14.43 -2.25 -2.12
CA ARG A 133 13.77 -1.88 -3.38
C ARG A 133 14.37 -2.61 -4.58
N ASP A 134 15.69 -2.85 -4.57
CA ASP A 134 16.37 -3.64 -5.62
C ASP A 134 15.92 -5.12 -5.58
N ILE A 135 15.69 -5.69 -4.39
CA ILE A 135 15.09 -7.03 -4.21
C ILE A 135 13.66 -7.06 -4.74
N VAL A 136 12.85 -6.03 -4.43
CA VAL A 136 11.47 -5.91 -4.91
C VAL A 136 11.43 -5.89 -6.43
N ASP A 137 12.29 -5.10 -7.08
CA ASP A 137 12.37 -5.06 -8.54
C ASP A 137 12.86 -6.39 -9.13
N LYS A 138 13.83 -7.05 -8.47
CA LYS A 138 14.38 -8.33 -8.93
C LYS A 138 13.35 -9.46 -8.91
N TYR A 139 12.55 -9.55 -7.85
CA TYR A 139 11.57 -10.64 -7.68
C TYR A 139 10.15 -10.25 -8.09
N PHE A 140 9.92 -8.97 -8.39
CA PHE A 140 8.60 -8.41 -8.66
C PHE A 140 7.59 -8.78 -7.55
N ASN A 141 8.02 -8.62 -6.29
CA ASN A 141 7.27 -9.02 -5.10
C ASN A 141 7.85 -8.37 -3.82
N CYS A 142 7.19 -8.53 -2.68
CA CYS A 142 7.65 -8.21 -1.33
C CYS A 142 7.82 -6.72 -1.01
N GLU A 143 7.18 -5.83 -1.77
CA GLU A 143 7.09 -4.40 -1.44
C GLU A 143 6.36 -4.16 -0.12
N ASP A 144 5.39 -5.03 0.19
CA ASP A 144 4.65 -5.05 1.45
C ASP A 144 5.49 -5.50 2.67
N ILE A 145 6.50 -6.34 2.44
CA ILE A 145 7.46 -6.76 3.48
C ILE A 145 8.47 -5.65 3.75
N LEU A 146 8.84 -4.90 2.71
CA LEU A 146 9.78 -3.79 2.82
C LEU A 146 9.17 -2.58 3.53
N MET A 147 7.86 -2.35 3.35
CA MET A 147 7.11 -1.29 4.02
C MET A 147 7.00 -1.49 5.54
#